data_AF-A0AAV8YHI3-F1
#
_entry.id   AF-A0AAV8YHI3-F1
#
_cell.length_a   1.000
_cell.length_b   1.000
_cell.length_c   1.000
_cell.angle_alpha   90.00
_cell.angle_beta   90.00
_cell.angle_gamma   90.00
#
_symmetry.space_group_name_H-M   'P 1'
#
loop_
_entity.id
_entity.type
_entity.pdbx_description
1 polymer ?
#
loop_
_entity_poly.entity_id
_entity_poly.type
_entity_poly.pdbx_seq_one_letter_code
_entity_poly.pdbx_strand_id
1 'polypeptide(L)'
;MACFWFNQNKTRIEIPSTEEIANVTFYKIQVFVGEFNWTVNHRYSEFYQLHNQLVVDHGVSKDILPSKKVIRNKHLMFIENRRKGLEEYLQKILIFLKTNYAQVVCRFFTF
;
A
#
# COMPACT_ATOMS: atom_id res chain seq x y z
N MET A 1 -4.86 -9.59 26.27
CA MET A 1 -5.40 -8.66 25.25
C MET A 1 -4.62 -7.35 25.09
N ALA A 2 -3.52 -7.12 25.84
CA ALA A 2 -2.71 -5.89 25.74
C ALA A 2 -1.69 -5.87 24.57
N CYS A 3 -1.29 -7.01 24.01
CA CYS A 3 -0.24 -7.07 22.97
C CYS A 3 -0.64 -6.49 21.59
N PHE A 4 -1.94 -6.41 21.27
CA PHE A 4 -2.39 -5.90 19.98
C PHE A 4 -2.38 -4.36 19.92
N TRP A 5 -2.54 -3.69 21.07
CA TRP A 5 -2.46 -2.23 21.21
C TRP A 5 -1.01 -1.70 21.18
N PHE A 6 -0.04 -2.46 21.71
CA PHE A 6 1.36 -2.01 21.76
C PHE A 6 2.13 -2.11 20.44
N ASN A 7 1.63 -2.85 19.44
CA ASN A 7 2.36 -3.12 18.18
C ASN A 7 1.79 -2.43 16.93
N GLN A 8 0.73 -1.60 17.03
CA GLN A 8 0.22 -0.80 15.89
C GLN A 8 1.29 0.13 15.29
N ASN A 9 2.31 0.48 16.09
CA ASN A 9 3.41 1.37 15.71
C ASN A 9 4.55 0.69 14.94
N LYS A 10 4.47 -0.63 14.67
CA LYS A 10 5.56 -1.38 14.00
C LYS A 10 5.18 -1.99 12.65
N THR A 11 4.18 -1.43 11.97
CA THR A 11 3.85 -1.84 10.58
C THR A 11 4.53 -0.89 9.59
N ARG A 12 5.43 -1.43 8.77
CA ARG A 12 6.16 -0.70 7.73
C ARG A 12 6.02 -1.43 6.41
N ILE A 13 5.86 -0.68 5.33
CA ILE A 13 5.84 -1.21 3.96
C ILE A 13 6.91 -0.51 3.14
N GLU A 14 7.62 -1.32 2.36
CA GLU A 14 8.61 -0.90 1.38
C GLU A 14 8.44 -1.68 0.09
N ILE A 15 8.87 -1.10 -1.02
CA ILE A 15 8.94 -1.74 -2.34
C ILE A 15 10.39 -1.67 -2.80
N PRO A 16 11.32 -2.47 -2.26
CA PRO A 16 12.76 -2.32 -2.51
C PRO A 16 13.18 -2.49 -3.97
N SER A 17 12.44 -3.26 -4.75
CA SER A 17 12.82 -3.58 -6.14
C SER A 17 11.63 -3.95 -7.02
N THR A 18 11.92 -4.07 -8.32
CA THR A 18 10.98 -4.57 -9.33
C THR A 18 11.59 -5.76 -10.06
N GLU A 19 10.76 -6.74 -10.40
CA GLU A 19 11.16 -7.95 -11.14
C GLU A 19 10.39 -7.99 -12.46
N GLU A 20 11.07 -8.25 -13.58
CA GLU A 20 10.41 -8.42 -14.88
C GLU A 20 10.32 -9.91 -15.21
N ILE A 21 9.11 -10.45 -15.22
CA ILE A 21 8.83 -11.86 -15.53
C ILE A 21 7.92 -11.89 -16.75
N ALA A 22 8.34 -12.59 -17.81
CA ALA A 22 7.57 -12.70 -19.05
C ALA A 22 7.11 -11.34 -19.62
N ASN A 23 7.99 -10.34 -19.64
CA ASN A 23 7.71 -8.97 -20.14
C ASN A 23 6.65 -8.21 -19.30
N VAL A 24 6.47 -8.62 -18.06
CA VAL A 24 5.55 -8.01 -17.10
C VAL A 24 6.32 -7.58 -15.85
N THR A 25 6.16 -6.32 -15.47
CA THR A 25 6.81 -5.75 -14.27
C THR A 25 5.99 -6.06 -13.02
N PHE A 26 6.62 -6.75 -12.08
CA PHE A 26 6.15 -6.99 -10.71
C PHE A 26 6.91 -6.08 -9.75
N TYR A 27 6.20 -5.59 -8.74
CA TYR A 27 6.73 -4.78 -7.65
C TYR A 27 6.89 -5.68 -6.43
N LYS A 28 8.13 -5.80 -5.94
CA LYS A 28 8.44 -6.61 -4.75
C LYS A 28 8.16 -5.78 -3.52
N ILE A 29 7.10 -6.11 -2.80
CA ILE A 29 6.64 -5.39 -1.62
C ILE A 29 7.08 -6.17 -0.38
N GLN A 30 7.85 -5.53 0.51
CA GLN A 30 8.20 -6.05 1.81
C GLN A 30 7.28 -5.45 2.87
N VAL A 31 6.63 -6.32 3.63
CA VAL A 31 5.73 -5.94 4.72
C VAL A 31 6.38 -6.38 6.03
N PHE A 32 6.53 -5.44 6.95
CA PHE A 32 7.03 -5.67 8.30
C PHE A 32 5.90 -5.43 9.29
N VAL A 33 5.66 -6.38 10.20
CA VAL A 33 4.68 -6.27 11.28
C VAL A 33 5.33 -6.78 12.56
N GLY A 34 5.85 -5.85 13.37
CA GLY A 34 6.57 -6.22 14.59
C GLY A 34 7.86 -6.98 14.26
N GLU A 35 7.92 -8.25 14.64
CA GLU A 35 9.07 -9.14 14.37
C GLU A 35 8.89 -9.96 13.07
N PHE A 36 7.66 -10.00 12.54
CA PHE A 36 7.36 -10.75 11.33
C PHE A 36 7.59 -9.88 10.11
N ASN A 37 8.17 -10.47 9.07
CA ASN A 37 8.25 -9.85 7.77
C ASN A 37 8.00 -10.90 6.68
N TRP A 38 7.40 -10.45 5.58
CA TRP A 38 7.21 -11.28 4.40
C TRP A 38 7.25 -10.40 3.16
N THR A 39 7.39 -11.06 2.01
CA THR A 39 7.43 -10.40 0.70
C THR A 39 6.27 -10.87 -0.16
N VAL A 40 5.63 -9.94 -0.85
CA VAL A 40 4.62 -10.22 -1.87
C VAL A 40 4.98 -9.49 -3.17
N ASN A 41 4.62 -10.08 -4.31
CA ASN A 41 4.89 -9.51 -5.62
C ASN A 41 3.56 -9.19 -6.31
N HIS A 42 3.34 -7.92 -6.66
CA HIS A 42 2.13 -7.49 -7.34
C HIS A 42 2.43 -6.65 -8.58
N ARG A 43 1.57 -6.74 -9.59
CA ARG A 43 1.60 -5.89 -10.78
C ARG A 43 0.76 -4.64 -10.55
N TYR A 44 1.05 -3.58 -11.31
CA TYR A 44 0.31 -2.32 -11.21
C TYR A 44 -1.22 -2.49 -11.30
N SER A 45 -1.72 -3.39 -12.14
CA SER A 45 -3.16 -3.62 -12.29
C SER A 45 -3.82 -4.11 -10.99
N GLU A 46 -3.09 -4.85 -10.15
CA GLU A 46 -3.60 -5.34 -8.86
C GLU A 46 -3.70 -4.18 -7.85
N PHE A 47 -2.75 -3.24 -7.85
CA PHE A 47 -2.87 -2.01 -7.06
C PHE A 47 -4.08 -1.17 -7.47
N TYR A 48 -4.35 -1.10 -8.77
CA TYR A 48 -5.52 -0.40 -9.31
C TYR A 48 -6.83 -1.07 -8.88
N GLN A 49 -6.90 -2.41 -8.91
CA GLN A 49 -8.05 -3.16 -8.42
C GLN A 49 -8.28 -2.94 -6.92
N LEU A 50 -7.22 -3.04 -6.11
CA LEU A 50 -7.26 -2.74 -4.68
C LEU A 50 -7.77 -1.32 -4.42
N HIS A 51 -7.26 -0.33 -5.17
CA HIS A 51 -7.68 1.06 -5.03
C HIS A 51 -9.18 1.24 -5.28
N ASN A 52 -9.68 0.69 -6.39
CA ASN A 52 -11.09 0.79 -6.73
C ASN A 52 -11.98 0.20 -5.63
N GLN A 53 -11.58 -0.94 -5.06
CA GLN A 53 -12.30 -1.55 -3.95
C GLN A 53 -12.27 -0.65 -2.70
N LEU A 54 -11.12 -0.10 -2.33
CA LEU A 54 -10.99 0.82 -1.19
C LEU A 54 -11.79 2.12 -1.38
N VAL A 55 -11.90 2.63 -2.60
CA VAL A 55 -12.73 3.80 -2.93
C VAL A 55 -14.21 3.50 -2.70
N VAL A 56 -14.67 2.33 -3.13
CA VAL A 56 -16.07 1.90 -2.99
C VAL A 56 -16.42 1.61 -1.54
N ASP A 57 -15.59 0.83 -0.85
CA ASP A 57 -15.91 0.28 0.48
C ASP A 57 -15.60 1.27 1.62
N HIS A 58 -14.60 2.14 1.43
CA HIS A 58 -14.07 2.99 2.51
C HIS A 58 -13.94 4.48 2.15
N GLY A 59 -14.44 4.91 0.98
CA GLY A 59 -14.46 6.33 0.60
C GLY A 59 -13.07 6.95 0.42
N VAL A 60 -12.06 6.14 0.14
CA VAL A 60 -10.69 6.62 -0.12
C VAL A 60 -10.69 7.58 -1.31
N SER A 61 -9.94 8.69 -1.22
CA SER A 61 -9.86 9.68 -2.31
C SER A 61 -9.32 9.03 -3.59
N LYS A 62 -9.89 9.36 -4.74
CA LYS A 62 -9.49 8.79 -6.04
C LYS A 62 -8.12 9.30 -6.51
N ASP A 63 -7.61 10.38 -5.91
CA ASP A 63 -6.44 11.11 -6.39
C ASP A 63 -5.11 10.62 -5.79
N ILE A 64 -5.15 9.69 -4.82
CA ILE A 64 -3.93 9.22 -4.15
C ILE A 64 -3.19 8.12 -4.91
N LEU A 65 -3.83 7.43 -5.87
CA LEU A 65 -3.15 6.41 -6.66
C LEU A 65 -2.27 7.08 -7.74
N PRO A 66 -0.95 6.75 -7.82
CA PRO A 66 -0.10 7.30 -8.86
C PRO A 66 -0.64 6.99 -10.26
N SER A 67 -0.85 8.06 -11.03
CA SER A 67 -1.49 8.01 -12.35
C SER A 67 -0.81 7.03 -13.31
N LYS A 68 -1.61 6.24 -14.00
CA LYS A 68 -1.22 5.44 -15.16
C LYS A 68 -0.95 6.37 -16.36
N LYS A 69 0.09 7.21 -16.33
CA LYS A 69 0.46 8.00 -17.53
C LYS A 69 0.92 7.02 -18.63
N VAL A 70 0.18 7.00 -19.74
CA VAL A 70 0.30 6.02 -20.85
C VAL A 70 1.47 6.30 -21.79
N ILE A 71 2.16 7.44 -21.63
CA ILE A 71 3.18 7.87 -22.57
C ILE A 71 4.56 7.39 -22.06
N ARG A 72 4.97 6.21 -22.54
CA ARG A 72 6.32 5.59 -22.44
C ARG A 72 6.60 4.68 -21.23
N ASN A 73 5.82 3.59 -21.12
CA ASN A 73 5.78 2.63 -20.00
C ASN A 73 7.04 1.80 -19.67
N LYS A 74 8.17 1.88 -20.39
CA LYS A 74 9.34 0.98 -20.21
C LYS A 74 10.66 1.65 -19.84
N HIS A 75 10.71 2.97 -19.73
CA HIS A 75 11.97 3.61 -19.32
C HIS A 75 12.25 3.30 -17.83
N LEU A 76 13.47 2.90 -17.48
CA LEU A 76 13.84 2.52 -16.10
C LEU A 76 13.47 3.60 -15.08
N MET A 77 13.68 4.88 -15.42
CA MET A 77 13.27 6.02 -14.56
C MET A 77 11.76 6.05 -14.29
N PHE A 78 10.93 5.61 -15.24
CA PHE A 78 9.49 5.60 -15.08
C PHE A 78 9.03 4.45 -14.18
N ILE A 79 9.65 3.27 -14.31
CA ILE A 79 9.41 2.14 -13.42
C ILE A 79 9.80 2.51 -11.99
N GLU A 80 10.95 3.16 -11.80
CA GLU A 80 11.43 3.60 -10.49
C GLU A 80 10.56 4.70 -9.88
N ASN A 81 10.17 5.73 -10.65
CA ASN A 81 9.24 6.76 -10.18
C ASN A 81 7.89 6.15 -9.79
N ARG A 82 7.39 5.20 -10.58
CA ARG A 82 6.15 4.48 -10.26
C ARG A 82 6.31 3.61 -9.01
N ARG A 83 7.44 2.93 -8.84
CA ARG A 83 7.77 2.14 -7.64
C ARG A 83 7.68 3.01 -6.38
N LYS A 84 8.37 4.16 -6.38
CA LYS A 84 8.32 5.15 -5.28
C LYS A 84 6.91 5.65 -5.02
N GLY A 85 6.17 6.01 -6.08
CA GLY A 85 4.78 6.46 -5.94
C GLY A 85 3.84 5.39 -5.37
N LEU A 86 4.05 4.12 -5.74
CA LEU A 86 3.27 3.00 -5.18
C LEU A 86 3.61 2.75 -3.71
N GLU A 87 4.88 2.88 -3.32
CA GLU A 87 5.32 2.77 -1.93
C GLU A 87 4.66 3.85 -1.06
N GLU A 88 4.73 5.12 -1.47
CA GLU A 88 4.06 6.23 -0.79
C GLU A 88 2.54 6.02 -0.69
N TYR A 89 1.92 5.51 -1.76
CA TYR A 89 0.50 5.20 -1.79
C TYR A 89 0.12 4.14 -0.74
N LEU A 90 0.86 3.02 -0.67
CA LEU A 90 0.62 1.98 0.32
C LEU A 90 0.82 2.49 1.75
N GLN A 91 1.85 3.32 1.98
CA GLN A 91 2.09 3.94 3.28
C GLN A 91 0.94 4.86 3.70
N LYS A 92 0.42 5.69 2.78
CA LYS A 92 -0.75 6.55 3.05
C LYS A 92 -2.01 5.74 3.36
N ILE A 93 -2.26 4.65 2.64
CA ILE A 93 -3.37 3.74 2.95
C ILE A 93 -3.22 3.16 4.34
N LEU A 94 -2.03 2.65 4.69
CA LEU A 94 -1.81 2.10 6.02
C LEU A 94 -2.11 3.12 7.12
N ILE A 95 -1.68 4.36 6.96
CA ILE A 95 -1.97 5.44 7.91
C ILE A 95 -3.48 5.69 7.98
N PHE A 96 -4.14 5.83 6.83
CA PHE A 96 -5.59 6.05 6.76
C PHE A 96 -6.38 4.95 7.47
N LEU A 97 -6.05 3.68 7.20
CA LEU A 97 -6.71 2.54 7.84
C LEU A 97 -6.45 2.54 9.35
N LYS A 98 -5.21 2.77 9.80
CA LYS A 98 -4.89 2.87 11.23
C LYS A 98 -5.71 3.94 11.93
N THR A 99 -5.78 5.14 11.35
CA THR A 99 -6.54 6.26 11.93
C THR A 99 -8.05 5.99 11.94
N ASN A 100 -8.61 5.47 10.85
CA ASN A 100 -10.05 5.25 10.73
C ASN A 100 -10.52 4.12 11.67
N TYR A 101 -9.83 2.98 11.69
CA TYR A 101 -10.16 1.88 12.60
C TYR A 101 -9.92 2.25 14.07
N ALA A 102 -8.85 2.98 14.39
CA ALA A 102 -8.64 3.47 15.75
C ALA A 102 -9.78 4.39 16.22
N GLN A 103 -10.29 5.27 15.35
CA GLN A 103 -11.41 6.13 15.69
C GLN A 103 -12.72 5.37 15.91
N VAL A 104 -13.04 4.40 15.04
CA VAL A 104 -14.25 3.57 15.19
C VAL A 104 -14.19 2.77 16.49
N VAL A 105 -13.03 2.15 16.77
CA VAL A 105 -12.82 1.36 17.99
C VAL A 105 -12.84 2.25 19.24
N CYS A 106 -12.16 3.39 19.24
CA CYS A 106 -12.23 4.35 20.34
C CYS A 106 -13.66 4.80 20.59
N ARG A 107 -14.43 5.13 19.54
CA ARG A 107 -15.83 5.55 19.68
C ARG A 107 -16.70 4.47 20.32
N PHE A 108 -16.49 3.20 20.00
CA PHE A 108 -17.21 2.09 20.62
C PHE A 108 -16.93 1.93 22.13
N PHE A 109 -15.70 2.23 22.57
CA PHE A 109 -15.31 2.13 23.99
C PHE A 109 -15.49 3.43 24.80
N THR A 110 -15.89 4.53 24.18
CA THR A 110 -16.07 5.83 24.86
C THR A 110 -17.56 6.21 25.01
N PHE A 111 -18.48 5.26 24.83
CA PHE A 111 -19.91 5.41 25.12
C PHE A 111 -20.38 4.33 26.09
#